data_AF-A0A520HZX6-F1
#
_entry.id   AF-A0A520HZX6-F1
#
_cell.length_a   1.000
_cell.length_b   1.000
_cell.length_c   1.000
_cell.angle_alpha   90.00
_cell.angle_beta   90.00
_cell.angle_gamma   90.00
#
_symmetry.space_group_name_H-M   'P 1'
#
loop_
_entity.id
_entity.type
_entity.pdbx_description
1 polymer ?
#
loop_
_entity_poly.entity_id
_entity_poly.type
_entity_poly.pdbx_seq_one_letter_code
_entity_poly.pdbx_strand_id
1 'polypeptide(L)'
;LKLLPARQDGLALRHAVQVRHESFAVPEFVAMCRAAGVAIVFAQSAEYPAIADVTGDFVYARLEDAEERFVAGYAPTALDDWAAKAKTWAAGGRPEGLPYVEDAAPANHPRETFVFFINGAKVRAPHAAMALIERVANGD
;
A
#
# COMPACT_ATOMS: atom_id res chain seq x y z
N LEU A 1 -17.22 9.85 -1.74
CA LEU A 1 -16.82 9.27 -0.42
C LEU A 1 -17.39 10.03 0.79
N LYS A 2 -18.39 10.93 0.62
CA LYS A 2 -18.92 11.80 1.70
C LYS A 2 -19.75 11.10 2.78
N LEU A 3 -20.20 9.86 2.53
CA LEU A 3 -21.04 9.10 3.44
C LEU A 3 -20.24 8.15 4.35
N LEU A 4 -18.91 8.14 4.24
CA LEU A 4 -18.07 7.35 5.13
C LEU A 4 -18.04 8.00 6.52
N PRO A 5 -18.45 7.30 7.58
CA PRO A 5 -18.49 7.88 8.93
C PRO A 5 -17.07 8.09 9.46
N ALA A 6 -16.81 9.25 10.05
CA ALA A 6 -15.52 9.50 10.71
C ALA A 6 -15.39 8.79 12.07
N ARG A 7 -16.52 8.40 12.68
CA ARG A 7 -16.57 7.75 13.99
C ARG A 7 -17.72 6.74 14.06
N GLN A 8 -17.52 5.68 14.84
CA GLN A 8 -18.53 4.68 15.18
C GLN A 8 -18.31 4.25 16.64
N ASP A 9 -19.36 4.26 17.46
CA ASP A 9 -19.30 3.83 18.87
C ASP A 9 -18.16 4.47 19.69
N GLY A 10 -17.87 5.75 19.44
CA GLY A 10 -16.79 6.49 20.12
C GLY A 10 -15.38 6.23 19.59
N LEU A 11 -15.22 5.37 18.59
CA LEU A 11 -13.95 5.09 17.93
C LEU A 11 -13.79 5.96 16.68
N ALA A 12 -12.59 6.48 16.45
CA ALA A 12 -12.25 7.14 15.19
C ALA A 12 -12.05 6.08 14.10
N LEU A 13 -12.62 6.31 12.92
CA LEU A 13 -12.50 5.41 11.78
C LEU A 13 -11.54 6.00 10.74
N ARG A 14 -10.71 5.13 10.18
CA ARG A 14 -9.82 5.43 9.05
C ARG A 14 -10.20 4.52 7.90
N HIS A 15 -10.35 5.09 6.72
CA HIS A 15 -10.90 4.40 5.56
C HIS A 15 -9.82 4.15 4.52
N ALA A 16 -9.82 2.96 3.95
CA ALA A 16 -9.01 2.61 2.79
C ALA A 16 -9.91 2.07 1.68
N VAL A 17 -9.61 2.40 0.42
CA VAL A 17 -10.37 1.93 -0.75
C VAL A 17 -9.44 1.27 -1.77
N GLN A 18 -9.79 0.06 -2.19
CA GLN A 18 -9.14 -0.63 -3.31
C GLN A 18 -10.04 -0.54 -4.54
N VAL A 19 -9.53 0.03 -5.61
CA VAL A 19 -10.17 0.01 -6.94
C VAL A 19 -9.47 -1.03 -7.81
N ARG A 20 -10.20 -1.61 -8.77
CA ARG A 20 -9.71 -2.70 -9.63
C ARG A 20 -9.97 -2.44 -11.12
N HIS A 21 -10.11 -1.18 -11.51
CA HIS A 21 -10.41 -0.79 -12.87
C HIS A 21 -9.64 0.47 -13.27
N GLU A 22 -9.13 0.51 -14.49
CA GLU A 22 -8.27 1.59 -15.02
C GLU A 22 -8.95 2.95 -15.06
N SER A 23 -10.27 2.99 -15.15
CA SER A 23 -11.04 4.24 -15.13
C SER A 23 -10.85 5.05 -13.84
N PHE A 24 -10.28 4.47 -12.78
CA PHE A 24 -9.94 5.17 -11.55
C PHE A 24 -8.51 5.75 -11.54
N ALA A 25 -7.66 5.43 -12.52
CA ALA A 25 -6.32 5.97 -12.66
C ALA A 25 -6.34 7.39 -13.26
N VAL A 26 -7.11 8.28 -12.63
CA VAL A 26 -7.34 9.66 -13.08
C VAL A 26 -7.23 10.64 -11.89
N PRO A 27 -6.75 11.88 -12.10
CA PRO A 27 -6.54 12.84 -11.01
C PRO A 27 -7.79 13.13 -10.17
N GLU A 28 -8.99 13.07 -10.78
CA GLU A 28 -10.26 13.32 -10.09
C GLU A 28 -10.53 12.30 -8.98
N PHE A 29 -10.15 11.03 -9.19
CA PHE A 29 -10.27 9.99 -8.17
C PHE A 29 -9.30 10.24 -7.01
N VAL A 30 -8.05 10.57 -7.32
CA VAL A 30 -7.01 10.88 -6.33
C VAL A 30 -7.44 12.09 -5.48
N ALA A 31 -7.89 13.17 -6.13
CA ALA A 31 -8.40 14.35 -5.46
C ALA A 31 -9.62 14.04 -4.56
N MET A 32 -10.54 13.20 -5.02
CA MET A 32 -11.69 12.77 -4.23
C MET A 32 -11.29 11.98 -2.98
N CYS A 33 -10.34 11.05 -3.09
CA CYS A 33 -9.83 10.29 -1.94
C CYS A 33 -9.12 11.21 -0.94
N ARG A 34 -8.26 12.11 -1.43
CA ARG A 34 -7.52 13.07 -0.61
C ARG A 34 -8.45 14.01 0.16
N ALA A 35 -9.46 14.57 -0.53
CA ALA A 35 -10.46 15.45 0.10
C ALA A 35 -11.31 14.73 1.17
N ALA A 36 -11.47 13.41 1.05
CA ALA A 36 -12.22 12.59 2.01
C ALA A 36 -11.33 11.95 3.10
N GLY A 37 -10.01 12.15 3.08
CA GLY A 37 -9.08 11.47 3.99
C GLY A 37 -9.08 9.94 3.85
N VAL A 38 -9.40 9.43 2.66
CA VAL A 38 -9.44 7.99 2.37
C VAL A 38 -8.12 7.58 1.75
N ALA A 39 -7.45 6.59 2.33
CA ALA A 39 -6.24 6.01 1.76
C ALA A 39 -6.59 5.19 0.51
N ILE A 40 -5.92 5.46 -0.61
CA ILE A 40 -5.93 4.53 -1.74
C ILE A 40 -5.10 3.31 -1.32
N VAL A 41 -5.67 2.13 -1.49
CA VAL A 41 -4.96 0.88 -1.29
C VAL A 41 -4.04 0.64 -2.47
N PHE A 42 -2.72 0.68 -2.25
CA PHE A 42 -1.77 0.23 -3.24
C PHE A 42 -1.88 -1.29 -3.37
N ALA A 43 -2.23 -1.79 -4.55
CA ALA A 43 -2.38 -3.21 -4.78
C ALA A 43 -1.44 -3.69 -5.89
N GLN A 44 -0.43 -4.48 -5.54
CA GLN A 44 0.40 -5.17 -6.53
C GLN A 44 -0.38 -6.39 -7.03
N SER A 45 -0.96 -6.29 -8.23
CA SER A 45 -1.74 -7.34 -8.88
C SER A 45 -1.39 -7.38 -10.37
N ALA A 46 -1.42 -8.57 -10.96
CA ALA A 46 -1.31 -8.76 -12.41
C ALA A 46 -2.64 -8.47 -13.15
N GLU A 47 -3.76 -8.40 -12.44
CA GLU A 47 -5.11 -8.34 -13.03
C GLU A 47 -5.65 -6.91 -13.18
N TYR A 48 -5.17 -5.97 -12.38
CA TYR A 48 -5.72 -4.61 -12.32
C TYR A 48 -4.64 -3.59 -11.93
N PRO A 49 -4.81 -2.31 -12.32
CA PRO A 49 -3.79 -1.30 -12.10
C PRO A 49 -3.59 -0.99 -10.63
N ALA A 50 -2.33 -0.74 -10.26
CA ALA A 50 -1.99 -0.12 -8.99
C ALA A 50 -2.04 1.41 -9.13
N ILE A 51 -2.46 2.07 -8.05
CA ILE A 51 -2.41 3.53 -7.91
C ILE A 51 -1.66 3.80 -6.61
N ALA A 52 -0.51 4.47 -6.71
CA ALA A 52 0.42 4.65 -5.59
C ALA A 52 0.27 6.01 -4.88
N ASP A 53 -0.58 6.90 -5.39
CA ASP A 53 -0.85 8.21 -4.82
C ASP A 53 -1.24 8.11 -3.34
N VAL A 54 -0.52 8.85 -2.50
CA VAL A 54 -0.77 8.89 -1.05
C VAL A 54 -1.86 9.93 -0.77
N THR A 55 -3.03 9.46 -0.36
CA THR A 55 -4.22 10.30 -0.15
C THR A 55 -4.74 10.33 1.29
N GLY A 56 -4.32 9.36 2.12
CA GLY A 56 -4.69 9.28 3.53
C GLY A 56 -3.56 9.67 4.47
N ASP A 57 -3.85 9.64 5.77
CA ASP A 57 -2.88 9.80 6.87
C ASP A 57 -2.04 8.53 7.13
N PHE A 58 -2.39 7.41 6.50
CA PHE A 58 -1.68 6.13 6.53
C PHE A 58 -1.54 5.53 5.13
N VAL A 59 -0.64 4.56 4.99
CA VAL A 59 -0.45 3.75 3.77
C VAL A 59 -0.99 2.35 4.00
N TYR A 60 -1.69 1.82 2.99
CA TYR A 60 -2.23 0.47 3.01
C TYR A 60 -1.84 -0.25 1.70
N ALA A 61 -0.94 -1.21 1.77
CA ALA A 61 -0.44 -1.96 0.64
C ALA A 61 -0.89 -3.43 0.69
N ARG A 62 -1.33 -3.96 -0.45
CA ARG A 62 -1.68 -5.36 -0.66
C ARG A 62 -0.81 -5.94 -1.76
N LEU A 63 0.07 -6.87 -1.40
CA LEU A 63 0.97 -7.56 -2.32
C LEU A 63 0.37 -8.93 -2.68
N GLU A 64 -0.12 -9.05 -3.90
CA GLU A 64 -0.96 -10.19 -4.34
C GLU A 64 -0.25 -11.10 -5.35
N ASP A 65 0.91 -10.68 -5.85
CA ASP A 65 1.65 -11.32 -6.95
C ASP A 65 2.76 -12.27 -6.44
N ALA A 66 2.35 -13.33 -5.72
CA ALA A 66 3.30 -14.33 -5.24
C ALA A 66 3.59 -15.41 -6.29
N GLU A 67 4.85 -15.81 -6.37
CA GLU A 67 5.33 -16.85 -7.28
C GLU A 67 5.68 -18.15 -6.54
N GLU A 68 5.22 -19.28 -7.07
CA GLU A 68 5.40 -20.58 -6.42
C GLU A 68 6.85 -21.04 -6.30
N ARG A 69 7.73 -20.55 -7.19
CA ARG A 69 9.16 -20.92 -7.18
C ARG A 69 9.91 -20.42 -5.94
N PHE A 70 9.39 -19.41 -5.24
CA PHE A 70 10.04 -18.85 -4.05
C PHE A 70 9.34 -19.31 -2.78
N VAL A 71 10.10 -19.76 -1.77
CA VAL A 71 9.56 -20.22 -0.49
C VAL A 71 8.63 -19.18 0.14
N ALA A 72 9.05 -17.92 0.16
CA ALA A 72 8.27 -16.80 0.66
C ALA A 72 7.26 -16.24 -0.36
N GLY A 73 7.09 -16.86 -1.53
CA GLY A 73 6.27 -16.34 -2.62
C GLY A 73 6.89 -15.15 -3.36
N TYR A 74 8.01 -14.63 -2.90
CA TYR A 74 8.71 -13.50 -3.52
C TYR A 74 10.20 -13.79 -3.58
N ALA A 75 10.87 -13.27 -4.60
CA ALA A 75 12.32 -13.28 -4.65
C ALA A 75 12.88 -12.49 -3.44
N PRO A 76 14.04 -12.90 -2.86
CA PRO A 76 14.64 -12.17 -1.76
C PRO A 76 14.85 -10.67 -2.07
N THR A 77 15.32 -10.36 -3.28
CA THR A 77 15.52 -8.97 -3.75
C THR A 77 14.22 -8.18 -3.88
N ALA A 78 13.12 -8.85 -4.25
CA ALA A 78 11.81 -8.20 -4.29
C ALA A 78 11.32 -7.85 -2.86
N LEU A 79 11.61 -8.70 -1.87
CA LEU A 79 11.30 -8.40 -0.47
C LEU A 79 12.19 -7.27 0.09
N ASP A 80 13.45 -7.18 -0.33
CA ASP A 80 14.34 -6.07 0.03
C ASP A 80 13.81 -4.75 -0.53
N ASP A 81 13.38 -4.76 -1.79
CA ASP A 81 12.77 -3.62 -2.46
C ASP A 81 11.44 -3.20 -1.79
N TRP A 82 10.57 -4.15 -1.44
CA TRP A 82 9.36 -3.86 -0.66
C TRP A 82 9.66 -3.31 0.72
N ALA A 83 10.72 -3.78 1.40
CA ALA A 83 11.15 -3.22 2.67
C ALA A 83 11.60 -1.76 2.53
N ALA A 84 12.38 -1.43 1.48
CA ALA A 84 12.79 -0.07 1.19
C ALA A 84 11.58 0.84 0.92
N LYS A 85 10.63 0.39 0.09
CA LYS A 85 9.38 1.11 -0.18
C LYS A 85 8.56 1.35 1.08
N ALA A 86 8.42 0.32 1.93
CA ALA A 86 7.72 0.43 3.21
C ALA A 86 8.36 1.45 4.15
N LYS A 87 9.70 1.48 4.24
CA LYS A 87 10.43 2.48 5.03
C LYS A 87 10.25 3.89 4.48
N THR A 88 10.32 4.07 3.17
CA THR A 88 10.10 5.36 2.52
C THR A 88 8.68 5.89 2.79
N TRP A 89 7.65 5.05 2.65
CA TRP A 89 6.28 5.41 3.02
C TRP A 89 6.16 5.78 4.50
N ALA A 90 6.75 4.98 5.39
CA ALA A 90 6.70 5.19 6.83
C ALA A 90 7.38 6.50 7.27
N ALA A 91 8.48 6.88 6.60
CA ALA A 91 9.17 8.15 6.80
C ALA A 91 8.40 9.38 6.26
N GLY A 92 7.30 9.16 5.53
CA GLY A 92 6.49 10.22 4.93
C GLY A 92 6.75 10.47 3.45
N GLY A 93 7.64 9.70 2.84
CA GLY A 93 8.05 9.83 1.46
C GLY A 93 7.14 9.13 0.45
N ARG A 94 7.58 9.21 -0.80
CA ARG A 94 6.97 8.63 -2.00
C ARG A 94 8.00 7.69 -2.64
N PRO A 95 7.84 6.35 -2.56
CA PRO A 95 8.79 5.43 -3.16
C PRO A 95 8.85 5.57 -4.69
N GLU A 96 10.05 5.42 -5.24
CA GLU A 96 10.25 5.47 -6.69
C GLU A 96 9.72 4.21 -7.39
N GLY A 97 9.46 4.32 -8.70
CA GLY A 97 9.10 3.19 -9.56
C GLY A 97 7.68 2.65 -9.36
N LEU A 98 6.83 3.33 -8.58
CA LEU A 98 5.42 2.99 -8.42
C LEU A 98 4.53 3.80 -9.39
N PRO A 99 3.37 3.26 -9.82
CA PRO A 99 2.46 3.95 -10.72
C PRO A 99 1.67 5.04 -9.99
N TYR A 100 2.13 6.28 -10.14
CA TYR A 100 1.45 7.47 -9.66
C TYR A 100 0.63 8.10 -10.78
N VAL A 101 -0.57 8.56 -10.45
CA VAL A 101 -1.42 9.34 -11.35
C VAL A 101 -0.97 10.80 -11.37
N GLU A 102 -0.61 11.35 -10.21
CA GLU A 102 -0.11 12.72 -10.07
C GLU A 102 1.39 12.73 -9.76
N ASP A 103 2.10 13.78 -10.21
CA ASP A 103 3.51 13.97 -9.84
C ASP A 103 3.70 14.74 -8.52
N ALA A 104 2.61 15.07 -7.83
CA ALA A 104 2.65 15.77 -6.56
C ALA A 104 3.26 14.91 -5.46
N ALA A 105 4.31 15.42 -4.81
CA ALA A 105 4.84 14.78 -3.60
C ALA A 105 3.84 14.95 -2.44
N PRO A 106 3.59 13.91 -1.63
CA PRO A 106 2.77 14.03 -0.45
C PRO A 106 3.48 14.88 0.61
N ALA A 107 2.72 15.39 1.60
CA ALA A 107 3.30 16.08 2.74
C ALA A 107 4.36 15.20 3.42
N ASN A 108 5.53 15.75 3.75
CA ASN A 108 6.60 14.95 4.35
C ASN A 108 6.41 14.83 5.86
N HIS A 109 5.59 13.88 6.31
CA HIS A 109 5.42 13.53 7.71
C HIS A 109 5.30 12.02 7.87
N PRO A 110 5.79 11.44 8.99
CA PRO A 110 5.69 10.01 9.22
C PRO A 110 4.25 9.48 9.13
N ARG A 111 4.11 8.25 8.63
CA ARG A 111 2.81 7.57 8.46
C ARG A 111 2.86 6.14 8.96
N GLU A 112 1.78 5.68 9.56
CA GLU A 112 1.56 4.25 9.71
C GLU A 112 1.49 3.60 8.32
N THR A 113 2.28 2.54 8.11
CA THR A 113 2.37 1.83 6.84
C THR A 113 2.06 0.37 7.06
N PHE A 114 0.92 -0.08 6.53
CA PHE A 114 0.46 -1.46 6.62
C PHE A 114 0.73 -2.17 5.31
N VAL A 115 1.54 -3.24 5.33
CA VAL A 115 1.83 -4.06 4.16
C VAL A 115 1.32 -5.48 4.40
N PHE A 116 0.41 -5.92 3.55
CA PHE A 116 -0.19 -7.25 3.63
C PHE A 116 0.18 -8.08 2.41
N PHE A 117 0.52 -9.35 2.63
CA PHE A 117 0.63 -10.34 1.57
C PHE A 117 -0.70 -11.07 1.45
N ILE A 118 -1.42 -10.85 0.35
CA ILE A 118 -2.80 -11.34 0.15
C ILE A 118 -2.91 -12.14 -1.17
N ASN A 119 -1.86 -12.91 -1.46
CA ASN A 119 -1.89 -13.85 -2.57
C ASN A 119 -2.73 -15.11 -2.22
N GLY A 120 -3.25 -15.78 -3.25
CA GLY A 120 -4.02 -17.02 -3.09
C GLY A 120 -3.21 -18.21 -2.55
N ALA A 121 -1.87 -18.12 -2.56
CA ALA A 121 -0.96 -19.13 -2.03
C ALA A 121 -0.86 -19.02 -0.50
N LYS A 122 -1.89 -19.50 0.20
CA LYS A 122 -2.08 -19.36 1.67
C LYS A 122 -0.85 -19.69 2.53
N VAL A 123 -0.03 -20.65 2.12
CA VAL A 123 1.18 -21.04 2.86
C VAL A 123 2.34 -20.05 2.70
N ARG A 124 2.38 -19.26 1.62
CA ARG A 124 3.49 -18.34 1.30
C ARG A 124 3.31 -16.97 1.93
N ALA A 125 2.08 -16.48 2.01
CA ALA A 125 1.79 -15.16 2.58
C ALA A 125 2.37 -14.95 4.00
N PRO A 126 2.28 -15.90 4.96
CA PRO A 126 2.92 -15.76 6.26
C PRO A 126 4.46 -15.72 6.18
N HIS A 127 5.07 -16.55 5.32
CA HIS A 127 6.53 -16.54 5.12
C HIS A 127 7.01 -15.22 4.54
N ALA A 128 6.27 -14.65 3.58
CA ALA A 128 6.53 -13.32 3.03
C ALA A 128 6.45 -12.24 4.10
N ALA A 129 5.41 -12.28 4.93
CA ALA A 129 5.21 -11.33 6.03
C ALA A 129 6.35 -11.39 7.05
N MET A 130 6.72 -12.58 7.51
CA MET A 130 7.86 -12.75 8.43
C MET A 130 9.17 -12.26 7.82
N ALA A 131 9.44 -12.62 6.56
CA ALA A 131 10.64 -12.19 5.85
C ALA A 131 10.69 -10.67 5.65
N LEU A 132 9.54 -10.00 5.45
CA LEU A 132 9.46 -8.54 5.38
C LEU A 132 9.67 -7.91 6.77
N ILE A 133 9.07 -8.47 7.82
CA ILE A 133 9.25 -8.03 9.21
C ILE A 133 10.73 -8.01 9.60
N GLU A 134 11.46 -9.08 9.30
CA GLU A 134 12.91 -9.17 9.55
C GLU A 134 13.69 -8.06 8.84
N ARG A 135 13.37 -7.78 7.56
CA ARG A 135 14.04 -6.74 6.77
C ARG A 135 13.76 -5.34 7.26
N VAL A 136 12.53 -5.06 7.69
CA VAL A 136 12.20 -3.74 8.22
C VAL A 136 12.77 -3.51 9.61
N ALA A 137 12.91 -4.56 10.42
CA ALA A 137 13.52 -4.50 11.75
C ALA A 137 15.06 -4.34 11.72
N ASN A 138 15.74 -4.95 10.75
CA ASN A 138 17.20 -5.04 10.71
C ASN A 138 17.89 -3.93 9.89
N GLY A 139 17.38 -2.69 9.89
CA GLY A 139 18.07 -1.61 9.18
C GLY A 139 18.19 -0.34 10.00
N ASP A 140 19.39 -0.17 10.55
CA ASP A 140 20.09 1.09 10.75
C ASP A 140 21.25 1.17 9.74
#